data_AF-A0A1I6EL53-F1
#
_entry.id   AF-A0A1I6EL53-F1
#
_cell.length_a   1.000
_cell.length_b   1.000
_cell.length_c   1.000
_cell.angle_alpha   90.00
_cell.angle_beta   90.00
_cell.angle_gamma   90.00
#
_symmetry.space_group_name_H-M   'P 1'
#
loop_
_entity.id
_entity.type
_entity.pdbx_description
1 polymer ?
#
loop_
_entity_poly.entity_id
_entity_poly.type
_entity_poly.pdbx_seq_one_letter_code
_entity_poly.pdbx_strand_id
1 'polypeptide(L)'
;MELVREKVLSGYPDGTFKPGNPVTRAEFSKCMVYGLGCRGMESNAAWRLKDVPENYWAKGVISIAVDKGYVKGKSGGIFDPDGKITGAELAAMLVRALPPGKRAKAESGPYWYSGSVQLAEENGLL
;
A
#
# COMPACT_ATOMS: atom_id res chain seq x y z
N MET A 1 5.63 15.90 -12.47
CA MET A 1 5.66 14.92 -13.58
C MET A 1 6.59 13.73 -13.32
N GLU A 2 7.33 13.67 -12.22
CA GLU A 2 8.29 12.60 -11.92
C GLU A 2 7.62 11.22 -11.71
N LEU A 3 6.59 11.15 -10.85
CA LEU A 3 5.87 9.90 -10.56
C LEU A 3 5.19 9.25 -11.78
N VAL A 4 4.87 10.04 -12.81
CA VAL A 4 4.32 9.53 -14.08
C VAL A 4 5.42 8.92 -14.94
N ARG A 5 6.62 9.53 -14.96
CA ARG A 5 7.78 8.98 -15.69
C ARG A 5 8.21 7.64 -15.09
N GLU A 6 8.25 7.57 -13.76
CA GLU A 6 8.54 6.33 -13.02
C GLU A 6 7.39 5.32 -13.05
N LYS A 7 6.28 5.66 -13.71
CA LYS A 7 5.04 4.86 -13.85
C LYS A 7 4.36 4.50 -12.52
N VAL A 8 4.78 5.11 -11.41
CA VAL A 8 4.12 5.00 -10.09
C VAL A 8 2.66 5.40 -10.23
N LEU A 9 2.42 6.51 -10.94
CA LEU A 9 1.08 6.98 -11.30
C LEU A 9 0.87 6.89 -12.81
N SER A 10 -0.34 6.53 -13.23
CA SER A 10 -0.65 6.34 -14.66
C SER A 10 -2.01 6.91 -15.06
N GLY A 11 -2.80 7.43 -14.11
CA GLY A 11 -4.21 7.74 -14.34
C GLY A 11 -5.06 6.50 -14.60
N TYR A 12 -6.28 6.72 -15.06
CA TYR A 12 -7.28 5.70 -15.36
C TYR A 12 -7.32 5.39 -16.87
N PRO A 13 -7.87 4.23 -17.28
CA PRO A 13 -8.00 3.88 -18.71
C PRO A 13 -8.81 4.88 -19.53
N ASP A 14 -9.68 5.68 -18.88
CA ASP A 14 -10.47 6.75 -19.49
C ASP A 14 -9.67 8.04 -19.76
N GLY A 15 -8.36 8.04 -19.49
CA GLY A 15 -7.46 9.17 -19.71
C GLY A 15 -7.47 10.22 -18.60
N THR A 16 -8.21 10.01 -17.51
CA THR A 16 -8.30 10.98 -16.41
C THR A 16 -7.37 10.63 -15.23
N PHE A 17 -7.02 11.62 -14.41
CA PHE A 17 -6.20 11.44 -13.20
C PHE A 17 -7.02 11.36 -11.90
N LYS A 18 -8.22 11.96 -11.88
CA LYS A 18 -9.18 11.99 -10.75
C LYS A 18 -8.55 12.32 -9.37
N PRO A 19 -7.85 13.46 -9.21
CA PRO A 19 -7.10 13.79 -8.00
C PRO A 19 -7.97 13.94 -6.73
N GLY A 20 -9.27 14.23 -6.88
CA GLY A 20 -10.21 14.31 -5.75
C GLY A 20 -10.87 12.98 -5.37
N ASN A 21 -10.63 11.91 -6.13
CA ASN A 21 -11.26 10.63 -5.85
C ASN A 21 -10.48 9.86 -4.76
N PRO A 22 -11.19 9.23 -3.80
CA PRO A 22 -10.56 8.33 -2.87
C PRO A 22 -9.89 7.14 -3.57
N VAL A 23 -8.64 6.89 -3.21
CA VAL A 23 -7.81 5.79 -3.70
C VAL A 23 -8.21 4.47 -3.03
N THR A 24 -8.19 3.37 -3.77
CA THR A 24 -8.41 2.03 -3.22
C THR A 24 -7.13 1.44 -2.61
N ARG A 25 -7.28 0.44 -1.74
CA ARG A 25 -6.13 -0.27 -1.17
C ARG A 25 -5.27 -0.95 -2.24
N ALA A 26 -5.88 -1.47 -3.31
CA ALA A 26 -5.16 -2.03 -4.46
C ALA A 26 -4.37 -0.96 -5.23
N GLU A 27 -4.97 0.18 -5.52
CA GLU A 27 -4.31 1.31 -6.19
C GLU A 27 -3.12 1.85 -5.39
N PHE A 28 -3.28 2.01 -4.07
CA PHE A 28 -2.19 2.45 -3.21
C PHE A 28 -1.06 1.41 -3.12
N SER A 29 -1.41 0.12 -3.09
CA SER A 29 -0.41 -0.96 -3.12
C SER A 29 0.41 -0.96 -4.41
N LYS A 30 -0.23 -0.69 -5.56
CA LYS A 30 0.50 -0.48 -6.83
C LYS A 30 1.49 0.67 -6.70
N CYS A 31 1.06 1.82 -6.15
CA CYS A 31 1.92 2.98 -5.97
C CYS A 31 3.15 2.65 -5.12
N MET A 32 2.96 1.93 -4.01
CA MET A 32 4.06 1.50 -3.15
C MET A 32 5.03 0.55 -3.85
N VAL A 33 4.53 -0.50 -4.50
CA VAL A 33 5.39 -1.48 -5.18
C VAL A 33 6.23 -0.81 -6.26
N TYR A 34 5.63 0.13 -7.02
CA TYR A 34 6.32 0.80 -8.12
C TYR A 34 7.28 1.85 -7.58
N GLY A 35 6.86 2.67 -6.61
CA GLY A 35 7.69 3.71 -6.00
C GLY A 35 8.88 3.17 -5.21
N LEU A 36 8.76 1.95 -4.68
CA LEU A 36 9.85 1.24 -3.97
C LEU A 36 10.70 0.37 -4.93
N GLY A 37 10.56 0.53 -6.24
CA GLY A 37 11.38 -0.18 -7.23
C GLY A 37 11.15 -1.69 -7.31
N CYS A 38 10.03 -2.19 -6.78
CA CYS A 38 9.70 -3.62 -6.76
C CYS A 38 8.90 -4.06 -8.01
N ARG A 39 8.86 -3.24 -9.06
CA ARG A 39 8.14 -3.52 -10.30
C ARG A 39 8.80 -4.68 -11.04
N GLY A 40 7.99 -5.63 -11.52
CA GLY A 40 8.47 -6.82 -12.25
C GLY A 40 9.00 -7.93 -11.34
N MET A 41 8.95 -7.76 -10.02
CA MET A 41 9.10 -8.88 -9.10
C MET A 41 7.89 -9.82 -9.20
N GLU A 42 8.11 -11.10 -8.94
CA GLU A 42 7.05 -12.10 -8.90
C GLU A 42 6.81 -12.55 -7.46
N SER A 43 5.55 -12.68 -7.09
CA SER A 43 5.15 -13.24 -5.80
C SER A 43 3.75 -13.85 -5.90
N ASN A 44 3.53 -14.93 -5.18
CA ASN A 44 2.21 -15.56 -5.06
C ASN A 44 1.51 -15.24 -3.74
N ALA A 45 2.08 -14.45 -2.83
CA ALA A 45 1.63 -14.31 -1.44
C ALA A 45 0.15 -13.91 -1.27
N ALA A 46 -0.48 -13.30 -2.28
CA ALA A 46 -1.92 -13.04 -2.27
C ALA A 46 -2.79 -14.30 -2.29
N TRP A 47 -2.25 -15.51 -2.52
CA TRP A 47 -3.00 -16.77 -2.43
C TRP A 47 -3.68 -16.98 -1.07
N ARG A 48 -3.15 -16.34 -0.02
CA ARG A 48 -3.70 -16.36 1.35
C ARG A 48 -4.88 -15.40 1.54
N LEU A 49 -5.16 -14.56 0.55
CA LEU A 49 -6.20 -13.52 0.58
C LEU A 49 -7.43 -14.03 -0.19
N LYS A 50 -8.53 -14.23 0.52
CA LYS A 50 -9.75 -14.89 0.01
C LYS A 50 -10.54 -14.02 -0.97
N ASP A 51 -10.36 -12.71 -0.91
CA ASP A 51 -11.08 -11.70 -1.67
C ASP A 51 -10.22 -11.06 -2.77
N VAL A 52 -9.11 -11.69 -3.13
CA VAL A 52 -8.28 -11.29 -4.28
C VAL A 52 -8.37 -12.41 -5.33
N PRO A 53 -9.28 -12.28 -6.32
CA PRO A 53 -9.42 -13.27 -7.40
C PRO A 53 -8.13 -13.48 -8.19
N GLU A 54 -7.97 -14.67 -8.75
CA GLU A 54 -6.83 -15.04 -9.60
C GLU A 54 -6.58 -14.06 -10.76
N ASN A 55 -7.66 -13.58 -11.38
CA ASN A 55 -7.63 -12.67 -12.51
C ASN A 55 -7.76 -11.18 -12.11
N TYR A 56 -7.62 -10.85 -10.82
CA TYR A 56 -7.69 -9.46 -10.38
C TYR A 56 -6.48 -8.66 -10.87
N TRP A 57 -6.71 -7.50 -11.47
CA TRP A 57 -5.67 -6.69 -12.14
C TRP A 57 -4.47 -6.36 -11.22
N ALA A 58 -4.73 -6.20 -9.92
CA ALA A 58 -3.71 -5.86 -8.94
C ALA A 58 -3.14 -7.07 -8.19
N LYS A 59 -3.53 -8.32 -8.54
CA LYS A 59 -3.11 -9.51 -7.77
C LYS A 59 -1.59 -9.58 -7.62
N GLY A 60 -0.84 -9.40 -8.72
CA GLY A 60 0.62 -9.43 -8.68
C GLY A 60 1.22 -8.37 -7.76
N VAL A 61 0.74 -7.11 -7.85
CA VAL A 61 1.24 -6.04 -6.97
C VAL A 61 0.85 -6.24 -5.52
N ILE A 62 -0.35 -6.75 -5.24
CA ILE A 62 -0.79 -7.10 -3.88
C ILE A 62 0.11 -8.21 -3.32
N SER A 63 0.39 -9.26 -4.10
CA SER A 63 1.30 -10.33 -3.67
C SER A 63 2.68 -9.80 -3.29
N ILE A 64 3.28 -8.97 -4.14
CA ILE A 64 4.61 -8.38 -3.86
C ILE A 64 4.56 -7.54 -2.59
N ALA A 65 3.54 -6.70 -2.45
CA ALA A 65 3.40 -5.82 -1.30
C ALA A 65 3.22 -6.61 0.02
N VAL A 66 2.46 -7.71 -0.02
CA VAL A 66 2.27 -8.61 1.14
C VAL A 66 3.57 -9.33 1.47
N ASP A 67 4.26 -9.87 0.46
CA ASP A 67 5.52 -10.61 0.62
C ASP A 67 6.63 -9.74 1.21
N LYS A 68 6.74 -8.48 0.75
CA LYS A 68 7.67 -7.48 1.31
C LYS A 68 7.26 -6.98 2.71
N GLY A 69 6.05 -7.32 3.16
CA GLY A 69 5.50 -6.86 4.44
C GLY A 69 5.08 -5.38 4.46
N TYR A 70 5.01 -4.73 3.31
CA TYR A 70 4.55 -3.34 3.17
C TYR A 70 3.07 -3.22 3.48
N VAL A 71 2.30 -4.25 3.14
CA VAL A 71 0.85 -4.28 3.35
C VAL A 71 0.48 -5.56 4.08
N LYS A 72 -0.57 -5.48 4.88
CA LYS A 72 -1.17 -6.63 5.56
C LYS A 72 -2.64 -6.71 5.18
N GLY A 73 -3.14 -7.94 5.10
CA GLY A 73 -4.58 -8.18 5.07
C GLY A 73 -5.24 -7.69 6.37
N LYS A 74 -6.54 -7.47 6.28
CA LYS A 74 -7.47 -7.37 7.40
C LYS A 74 -7.68 -8.76 8.02
N SER A 75 -8.56 -8.83 9.02
CA SER A 75 -8.91 -10.09 9.68
C SER A 75 -9.51 -11.12 8.69
N GLY A 76 -9.36 -12.41 9.01
CA GLY A 76 -10.02 -13.50 8.27
C GLY A 76 -9.43 -13.83 6.89
N GLY A 77 -8.28 -13.26 6.52
CA GLY A 77 -7.67 -13.44 5.20
C GLY A 77 -8.30 -12.53 4.14
N ILE A 78 -8.82 -11.38 4.54
CA ILE A 78 -9.43 -10.38 3.66
C ILE A 78 -8.43 -9.27 3.41
N PHE A 79 -8.29 -8.79 2.18
CA PHE A 79 -7.44 -7.64 1.85
C PHE A 79 -8.24 -6.36 1.62
N ASP A 80 -9.48 -6.48 1.15
CA ASP A 80 -10.39 -5.44 0.69
C ASP A 80 -9.76 -4.58 -0.41
N PRO A 81 -9.49 -5.15 -1.61
CA PRO A 81 -8.72 -4.48 -2.66
C PRO A 81 -9.42 -3.25 -3.23
N ASP A 82 -10.75 -3.30 -3.35
CA ASP A 82 -11.56 -2.21 -3.90
C ASP A 82 -12.03 -1.20 -2.82
N GLY A 83 -11.87 -1.56 -1.54
CA GLY A 83 -12.13 -0.68 -0.41
C GLY A 83 -11.26 0.57 -0.43
N LYS A 84 -11.84 1.70 -0.03
CA LYS A 84 -11.14 2.98 0.07
C LYS A 84 -10.16 2.93 1.23
N ILE A 85 -8.91 3.34 0.97
CA ILE A 85 -7.89 3.39 2.00
C ILE A 85 -8.17 4.55 2.96
N THR A 86 -8.12 4.29 4.26
CA THR A 86 -8.17 5.32 5.29
C THR A 86 -6.80 5.97 5.50
N GLY A 87 -6.76 7.20 6.02
CA GLY A 87 -5.49 7.86 6.36
C GLY A 87 -4.62 7.05 7.34
N ALA A 88 -5.26 6.36 8.30
CA ALA A 88 -4.57 5.47 9.23
C ALA A 88 -3.94 4.24 8.55
N GLU A 89 -4.65 3.62 7.61
CA GLU A 89 -4.10 2.49 6.84
C GLU A 89 -2.94 2.94 5.94
N LEU A 90 -3.10 4.08 5.28
CA LEU A 90 -2.07 4.70 4.45
C LEU A 90 -0.80 4.97 5.27
N ALA A 91 -0.92 5.63 6.43
CA ALA A 91 0.20 5.90 7.32
C ALA A 91 0.90 4.60 7.75
N ALA A 92 0.12 3.60 8.18
CA ALA A 92 0.66 2.32 8.60
C ALA A 92 1.36 1.56 7.45
N MET A 93 0.89 1.68 6.22
CA MET A 93 1.56 1.09 5.05
C MET A 93 2.86 1.83 4.72
N LEU A 94 2.88 3.17 4.75
CA LEU A 94 4.08 3.97 4.54
C LEU A 94 5.16 3.70 5.59
N VAL A 95 4.79 3.62 6.86
CA VAL A 95 5.74 3.24 7.94
C VAL A 95 6.32 1.85 7.72
N ARG A 96 5.50 0.88 7.29
CA ARG A 96 5.99 -0.47 6.98
C ARG A 96 6.93 -0.51 5.78
N ALA A 97 6.90 0.48 4.90
CA ALA A 97 7.84 0.57 3.79
C ALA A 97 9.22 1.14 4.20
N LEU A 98 9.31 1.86 5.31
CA LEU A 98 10.59 2.42 5.79
C LEU A 98 11.64 1.33 6.05
N PRO A 99 12.95 1.65 6.10
CA PRO A 99 13.97 0.70 6.52
C PRO A 99 13.73 0.16 7.95
N PRO A 100 14.11 -1.09 8.27
CA PRO A 100 13.83 -1.73 9.58
C PRO A 100 14.22 -0.87 10.80
N GLY A 101 15.36 -0.18 10.76
CA GLY A 101 15.83 0.68 11.86
C GLY A 101 14.93 1.90 12.14
N LYS A 102 14.16 2.36 11.16
CA LYS A 102 13.17 3.43 11.36
C LYS A 102 11.85 2.89 11.91
N ARG A 103 11.42 1.69 11.48
CA ARG A 103 10.16 1.06 11.90
C ARG A 103 10.09 0.79 13.41
N ALA A 104 11.22 0.44 14.02
CA ALA A 104 11.31 0.07 15.44
C ALA A 104 10.99 1.21 16.42
N LYS A 105 10.86 2.46 15.91
CA LYS A 105 10.55 3.65 16.70
C LYS A 105 9.04 3.93 16.84
N ALA A 106 8.18 3.15 16.20
CA ALA A 106 6.74 3.37 16.30
C ALA A 106 6.28 3.12 17.75
N GLU A 107 5.91 4.19 18.45
CA GLU A 107 5.45 4.12 19.85
C GLU A 107 4.03 3.54 19.94
N SER A 108 3.71 2.89 21.05
CA SER A 108 2.33 2.45 21.31
C SER A 108 1.48 3.65 21.74
N GLY A 109 0.22 3.68 21.28
CA GLY A 109 -0.75 4.70 21.67
C GLY A 109 -2.15 4.13 21.86
N PRO A 110 -3.15 4.97 22.16
CA PRO A 110 -4.51 4.52 22.47
C PRO A 110 -5.22 3.84 21.28
N TYR A 111 -4.75 4.08 20.05
CA TYR A 111 -5.27 3.43 18.84
C TYR A 111 -4.20 2.58 18.18
N TRP A 112 -4.62 1.54 17.46
CA TRP A 112 -3.72 0.60 16.77
C TRP A 112 -2.78 1.28 15.76
N TYR A 113 -3.15 2.46 15.26
CA TYR A 113 -2.40 3.22 14.26
C TYR A 113 -1.58 4.37 14.85
N SER A 114 -1.69 4.69 16.15
CA SER A 114 -1.11 5.89 16.76
C SER A 114 0.40 6.03 16.45
N GLY A 115 1.19 4.99 16.72
CA GLY A 115 2.64 5.03 16.42
C GLY A 115 2.97 5.09 14.93
N SER A 116 2.10 4.59 14.06
CA SER A 116 2.31 4.68 12.62
C SER A 116 2.06 6.08 12.10
N VAL A 117 1.05 6.78 12.61
CA VAL A 117 0.77 8.17 12.21
C VAL A 117 1.90 9.08 12.69
N GLN A 118 2.27 9.00 13.96
CA GLN A 118 3.38 9.79 14.53
C GLN A 118 4.67 9.58 13.75
N LEU A 119 5.07 8.31 13.54
CA LEU A 119 6.31 8.02 12.83
C LEU A 119 6.25 8.42 11.34
N ALA A 120 5.07 8.41 10.73
CA ALA A 120 4.89 8.91 9.37
C ALA A 120 5.11 10.43 9.31
N GLU A 121 4.53 11.20 10.24
CA GLU A 121 4.75 12.65 10.36
C GLU A 121 6.23 12.99 10.60
N GLU A 122 6.90 12.29 11.54
CA GLU A 122 8.32 12.48 11.85
C GLU A 122 9.25 12.21 10.65
N ASN A 123 8.81 11.40 9.69
CA ASN A 123 9.56 11.08 8.47
C ASN A 123 9.06 11.87 7.25
N GLY A 124 8.17 12.84 7.42
CA GLY A 124 7.63 13.68 6.33
C GLY A 124 6.81 12.91 5.31
N LEU A 125 6.12 11.85 5.75
CA LEU A 125 5.28 10.99 4.91
C LEU A 125 3.80 11.39 4.90
N LEU A 126 3.41 12.28 5.82
CA LEU A 126 2.11 12.95 5.94
C LEU A 126 2.38 14.45 6.08
#